data_AF-R7J288-F1
#
_entry.id   AF-R7J288-F1
#
_cell.length_a   1.000
_cell.length_b   1.000
_cell.length_c   1.000
_cell.angle_alpha   90.00
_cell.angle_beta   90.00
_cell.angle_gamma   90.00
#
_symmetry.space_group_name_H-M   'P 1'
#
loop_
_entity.id
_entity.type
_entity.pdbx_description
1 polymer ?
#
loop_
_entity_poly.entity_id
_entity_poly.type
_entity_poly.pdbx_seq_one_letter_code
_entity_poly.pdbx_strand_id
1 'polypeptide(L)'
;MYFRCILNNWTREAIQNFAFHDVKYLYTFSIEEFRNYFGLEEIRVDLHPSGCLYFCSRINEWGIYNCDGVPTNPVVSLATDSDGHLLLILHNNGDTPAVVFPFHGKKQEQDSSVKMVSRSERSWSERNRYLEESYMDAFEGDSDAYWNID
;
A
#
# COMPACT_ATOMS: atom_id res chain seq x y z
N MET A 1 5.82 -9.48 20.45
CA MET A 1 4.36 -9.30 20.40
C MET A 1 4.08 -7.84 20.04
N TYR A 2 3.89 -7.50 18.74
CA TYR A 2 4.04 -6.10 18.30
C TYR A 2 3.15 -5.58 17.14
N PHE A 3 2.34 -6.38 16.44
CA PHE A 3 1.72 -5.89 15.19
C PHE A 3 0.83 -4.65 15.36
N ARG A 4 0.06 -4.58 16.45
CA ARG A 4 -0.72 -3.39 16.81
C ARG A 4 0.15 -2.19 17.22
N CYS A 5 1.26 -2.44 17.92
CA CYS A 5 2.22 -1.39 18.28
C CYS A 5 2.92 -0.83 17.05
N ILE A 6 3.15 -1.67 16.04
CA ILE A 6 3.69 -1.28 14.74
C ILE A 6 2.70 -0.30 14.09
N LEU A 7 1.42 -0.65 13.94
CA LEU A 7 0.46 0.19 13.20
C LEU A 7 -0.16 1.38 13.94
N ASN A 8 -0.12 1.44 15.28
CA ASN A 8 -0.78 2.49 16.07
C ASN A 8 -0.38 3.93 15.68
N ASN A 9 0.78 4.12 15.03
CA ASN A 9 1.29 5.43 14.62
C ASN A 9 1.48 5.59 13.11
N TRP A 10 0.96 4.67 12.29
CA TRP A 10 1.26 4.68 10.86
C TRP A 10 0.22 5.46 10.06
N THR A 11 0.71 6.47 9.34
CA THR A 11 -0.07 7.21 8.36
C THR A 11 -0.28 6.37 7.10
N ARG A 12 -1.28 6.76 6.29
CA ARG A 12 -1.54 6.13 4.99
C ARG A 12 -0.32 6.10 4.08
N GLU A 13 0.44 7.20 4.04
CA GLU A 13 1.66 7.34 3.23
C GLU A 13 2.77 6.37 3.68
N ALA A 14 2.91 6.17 5.00
CA ALA A 14 3.89 5.23 5.55
C ALA A 14 3.54 3.79 5.19
N ILE A 15 2.27 3.38 5.31
CA ILE A 15 1.83 2.01 4.99
C ILE A 15 1.96 1.70 3.50
N GLN A 16 1.71 2.67 2.61
CA GLN A 16 1.78 2.43 1.17
C GLN A 16 3.16 1.95 0.68
N ASN A 17 4.21 2.41 1.34
CA ASN A 17 5.60 2.07 0.98
C ASN A 17 6.20 1.02 1.91
N PHE A 18 5.42 0.48 2.85
CA PHE A 18 5.91 -0.50 3.79
C PHE A 18 5.62 -1.92 3.33
N ALA A 19 6.59 -2.81 3.54
CA ALA A 19 6.43 -4.24 3.37
C ALA A 19 7.21 -5.00 4.44
N PHE A 20 6.69 -6.17 4.81
CA PHE A 20 7.47 -7.15 5.56
C PHE A 20 8.28 -7.97 4.57
N HIS A 21 9.59 -8.04 4.77
CA HIS A 21 10.52 -8.73 3.88
C HIS A 21 11.00 -10.06 4.49
N ASP A 22 11.44 -10.98 3.62
CA ASP A 22 11.93 -12.31 3.99
C ASP A 22 11.00 -13.07 4.94
N VAL A 23 9.69 -12.99 4.68
CA VAL A 23 8.66 -13.58 5.52
C VAL A 23 8.77 -15.10 5.51
N LYS A 24 8.99 -15.67 6.70
CA LYS A 24 9.07 -17.11 6.96
C LYS A 24 7.84 -17.59 7.69
N TYR A 25 7.12 -18.51 7.07
CA TYR A 25 5.91 -19.11 7.62
C TYR A 25 6.29 -20.22 8.59
N LEU A 26 5.90 -20.07 9.86
CA LEU A 26 6.24 -20.99 10.94
C LEU A 26 5.15 -22.05 11.10
N TYR A 27 3.89 -21.64 11.01
CA TYR A 27 2.74 -22.53 11.14
C TYR A 27 1.52 -21.94 10.42
N THR A 28 0.69 -22.80 9.84
CA THR A 28 -0.53 -22.40 9.13
C THR A 28 -1.73 -23.11 9.75
N PHE A 29 -2.67 -22.33 10.25
CA PHE A 29 -3.94 -22.77 10.80
C PHE A 29 -5.02 -22.76 9.70
N SER A 30 -5.90 -23.76 9.72
CA SER A 30 -7.21 -23.57 9.09
C SER A 30 -8.02 -22.51 9.84
N ILE A 31 -9.03 -21.91 9.21
CA ILE A 31 -9.90 -20.92 9.88
C ILE A 31 -10.63 -21.54 11.07
N GLU A 32 -11.05 -22.81 10.98
CA GLU A 32 -11.67 -23.52 12.09
C GLU A 32 -10.70 -23.75 13.24
N GLU A 33 -9.48 -24.21 12.95
CA GLU A 33 -8.44 -24.44 13.94
C GLU A 33 -8.06 -23.13 14.65
N PHE A 34 -7.86 -22.05 13.90
CA PHE A 34 -7.55 -20.74 14.45
C PHE A 34 -8.68 -20.25 15.36
N ARG A 35 -9.94 -20.37 14.92
CA ARG A 35 -11.10 -20.01 15.72
C ARG A 35 -11.18 -20.81 17.02
N ASN A 36 -10.99 -22.12 16.95
CA ASN A 36 -11.02 -22.98 18.13
C ASN A 36 -9.88 -22.67 19.09
N TYR A 37 -8.67 -22.46 18.58
CA TYR A 37 -7.48 -22.14 19.38
C TYR A 37 -7.63 -20.82 20.14
N PHE A 38 -8.16 -19.79 19.47
CA PHE A 38 -8.35 -18.46 20.07
C PHE A 38 -9.75 -18.25 20.66
N GLY A 39 -10.64 -19.26 20.65
CA GLY A 39 -12.02 -19.15 21.14
C GLY A 39 -12.87 -18.09 20.42
N LEU A 40 -12.67 -17.93 19.10
CA LEU A 40 -13.37 -16.96 18.26
C LEU A 40 -14.60 -17.62 17.61
N GLU A 41 -15.75 -16.94 17.64
CA GLU A 41 -16.94 -17.38 16.88
C GLU A 41 -16.74 -17.16 15.37
N GLU A 42 -16.16 -16.01 15.02
CA GLU A 42 -15.84 -15.62 13.65
C GLU A 42 -14.55 -14.76 13.60
N ILE A 43 -13.97 -14.66 12.41
CA ILE A 43 -12.84 -13.77 12.12
C ILE A 43 -13.39 -12.62 11.27
N ARG A 44 -13.45 -11.43 11.85
CA ARG A 44 -13.87 -10.21 11.14
C ARG A 44 -12.65 -9.49 10.58
N VAL A 45 -12.79 -9.01 9.35
CA VAL A 45 -11.78 -8.19 8.66
C VAL A 45 -12.33 -6.78 8.56
N ASP A 46 -11.57 -5.82 9.09
CA ASP A 46 -11.92 -4.41 9.14
C ASP A 46 -10.90 -3.56 8.37
N LEU A 47 -11.33 -2.38 7.93
CA LEU A 47 -10.46 -1.39 7.29
C LEU A 47 -9.92 -0.40 8.34
N HIS A 48 -8.60 -0.35 8.50
CA HIS A 48 -7.96 0.66 9.33
C HIS A 48 -7.97 2.02 8.61
N PRO A 49 -8.03 3.16 9.32
CA PRO A 49 -7.96 4.51 8.72
C PRO A 49 -6.74 4.76 7.82
N SER A 50 -5.68 4.00 8.01
CA SER A 50 -4.47 4.04 7.18
C SER A 50 -4.62 3.33 5.82
N GLY A 51 -5.70 2.59 5.60
CA GLY A 51 -5.99 1.86 4.35
C GLY A 51 -5.56 0.40 4.32
N CYS A 52 -5.05 -0.16 5.42
CA CYS A 52 -4.80 -1.59 5.53
C CYS A 52 -6.03 -2.37 6.00
N LEU A 53 -6.22 -3.57 5.47
CA LEU A 53 -7.19 -4.52 5.99
C LEU A 53 -6.53 -5.37 7.07
N TYR A 54 -7.21 -5.53 8.20
CA TYR A 54 -6.71 -6.29 9.33
C TYR A 54 -7.83 -7.10 9.96
N PHE A 55 -7.46 -8.12 10.75
CA PHE A 55 -8.39 -8.86 11.59
C PHE A 55 -7.90 -8.88 13.03
N CYS A 56 -8.82 -9.01 13.98
CA CYS A 56 -8.47 -9.09 15.40
C CYS A 56 -8.49 -10.54 15.89
N SER A 57 -7.51 -10.90 16.71
CA SER A 57 -7.58 -12.08 17.57
C SER A 57 -8.10 -11.72 18.96
N ARG A 58 -8.46 -12.72 19.79
CA ARG A 58 -8.97 -12.50 21.16
C ARG A 58 -7.95 -11.81 22.08
N ILE A 59 -6.66 -11.90 21.77
CA ILE A 59 -5.58 -11.23 22.50
C ILE A 59 -5.39 -9.76 22.08
N ASN A 60 -6.35 -9.21 21.32
CA ASN A 60 -6.37 -7.82 20.87
C ASN A 60 -5.15 -7.45 20.01
N GLU A 61 -4.59 -8.47 19.34
CA GLU A 61 -3.58 -8.32 18.31
C GLU A 61 -4.23 -8.24 16.93
N TRP A 62 -3.65 -7.40 16.08
CA TRP A 62 -4.05 -7.27 14.70
C TRP A 62 -3.24 -8.23 13.84
N GLY A 63 -3.92 -8.97 12.97
CA GLY A 63 -3.31 -9.71 11.88
C GLY A 63 -3.52 -8.99 10.55
N ILE A 64 -2.61 -9.22 9.62
CA ILE A 64 -2.64 -8.68 8.26
C ILE A 64 -3.60 -9.50 7.43
N TYR A 65 -4.52 -8.85 6.73
CA TYR A 65 -5.20 -9.46 5.61
C TYR A 65 -4.32 -9.31 4.37
N ASN A 66 -3.99 -10.39 3.67
CA ASN A 66 -3.12 -10.39 2.49
C ASN A 66 -3.76 -11.25 1.39
N CYS A 67 -4.92 -10.80 0.91
CA CYS A 67 -5.66 -11.42 -0.18
C CYS A 67 -6.13 -10.35 -1.16
N ASP A 68 -6.05 -10.65 -2.45
CA ASP A 68 -6.69 -9.86 -3.49
C ASP A 68 -8.20 -10.14 -3.52
N GLY A 69 -8.98 -9.35 -2.77
CA GLY A 69 -10.42 -9.53 -2.65
C GLY A 69 -10.79 -10.64 -1.66
N VAL A 70 -11.94 -11.28 -1.86
CA VAL A 70 -12.47 -12.30 -0.94
C VAL A 70 -11.75 -13.65 -1.16
N PRO A 71 -11.12 -14.25 -0.13
CA PRO A 71 -10.40 -15.51 -0.27
C PRO A 71 -11.34 -16.67 -0.56
N THR A 72 -10.92 -17.56 -1.46
CA THR A 72 -11.65 -18.79 -1.79
C THR A 72 -11.29 -19.94 -0.83
N ASN A 73 -10.05 -19.96 -0.34
CA ASN A 73 -9.58 -20.96 0.62
C ASN A 73 -8.73 -20.28 1.70
N PRO A 74 -9.35 -19.50 2.60
CA PRO A 74 -8.64 -18.73 3.60
C PRO A 74 -7.95 -19.62 4.64
N VAL A 75 -6.75 -19.21 5.03
CA VAL A 75 -5.98 -19.75 6.16
C VAL A 75 -5.36 -18.59 6.94
N VAL A 76 -4.97 -18.85 8.18
CA VAL A 76 -4.20 -17.90 8.98
C VAL A 76 -2.84 -18.51 9.27
N SER A 77 -1.77 -17.82 8.92
CA SER A 77 -0.42 -18.25 9.24
C SER A 77 0.23 -17.38 10.30
N LEU A 78 0.97 -18.04 11.18
CA LEU A 78 1.98 -17.42 12.03
C LEU A 78 3.29 -17.38 11.24
N ALA A 79 3.82 -16.18 11.05
CA ALA A 79 5.04 -15.95 10.30
C ALA A 79 5.99 -15.01 11.05
N THR A 80 7.22 -14.90 10.56
CA THR A 80 8.20 -13.92 11.01
C THR A 80 8.92 -13.26 9.84
N ASP A 81 9.25 -11.98 9.95
CA ASP A 81 10.04 -11.26 8.94
C ASP A 81 11.55 -11.30 9.25
N SER A 82 12.35 -10.65 8.39
CA SER A 82 13.80 -10.47 8.57
C SER A 82 14.20 -9.86 9.91
N ASP A 83 13.36 -8.97 10.44
CA ASP A 83 13.59 -8.21 11.67
C ASP A 83 13.15 -8.96 12.94
N GLY A 84 12.57 -10.16 12.78
CA GLY A 84 12.11 -11.01 13.88
C GLY A 84 10.75 -10.61 14.45
N HIS A 85 9.99 -9.78 13.75
CA HIS A 85 8.60 -9.49 14.10
C HIS A 85 7.75 -10.74 13.88
N LEU A 86 6.88 -11.04 14.84
CA LEU A 86 5.86 -12.08 14.68
C LEU A 86 4.62 -11.49 14.02
N LEU A 87 4.15 -12.16 12.98
CA LEU A 87 3.06 -11.72 12.12
C LEU A 87 1.96 -12.78 12.11
N LEU A 88 0.71 -12.34 12.23
CA LEU A 88 -0.45 -13.14 11.85
C LEU A 88 -0.91 -12.67 10.48
N ILE A 89 -1.03 -13.59 9.53
CA ILE A 89 -1.36 -13.27 8.13
C ILE A 89 -2.55 -14.13 7.71
N LEU A 90 -3.63 -13.50 7.29
CA LEU A 90 -4.76 -14.16 6.64
C LEU A 90 -4.53 -14.09 5.13
N HIS A 91 -4.39 -15.25 4.50
CA HIS A 91 -4.10 -15.38 3.07
C HIS A 91 -4.83 -16.60 2.49
N ASN A 92 -4.81 -16.76 1.16
CA ASN A 92 -5.28 -18.01 0.54
C ASN A 92 -4.27 -19.13 0.78
N ASN A 93 -4.75 -20.34 1.01
CA ASN A 93 -3.89 -21.51 1.19
C ASN A 93 -3.02 -21.74 -0.06
N GLY A 94 -1.73 -21.96 0.15
CA GLY A 94 -0.72 -22.07 -0.91
C GLY A 94 -0.09 -20.73 -1.32
N ASP A 95 -0.72 -19.60 -1.00
CA ASP A 95 -0.15 -18.27 -1.27
C ASP A 95 0.72 -17.81 -0.09
N THR A 96 2.02 -18.06 -0.18
CA THR A 96 2.99 -17.78 0.90
C THR A 96 4.10 -16.84 0.38
N PRO A 97 3.77 -15.56 0.11
CA PRO A 97 4.74 -14.64 -0.46
C PRO A 97 5.85 -14.32 0.54
N ALA A 98 7.09 -14.25 0.04
CA ALA A 98 8.25 -13.84 0.85
C ALA A 98 8.19 -12.34 1.23
N VAL A 99 7.31 -11.56 0.59
CA VAL A 99 7.09 -10.15 0.87
C VAL A 99 5.59 -9.90 1.07
N VAL A 100 5.22 -9.29 2.19
CA VAL A 100 3.81 -9.07 2.58
C VAL A 100 3.52 -7.60 2.69
N PHE A 101 2.47 -7.14 2.00
CA PHE A 101 2.07 -5.74 1.94
C PHE A 101 0.77 -5.52 2.75
N PRO A 102 0.79 -4.71 3.81
CA PRO A 102 -0.41 -4.39 4.56
C PRO A 102 -1.41 -3.50 3.80
N PHE A 103 -0.95 -2.73 2.80
CA PHE A 103 -1.80 -1.80 2.04
C PHE A 103 -2.68 -2.53 1.02
N HIS A 104 -4.01 -2.34 1.10
CA HIS A 104 -4.98 -2.91 0.15
C HIS A 104 -5.71 -1.86 -0.70
N GLY A 105 -5.29 -0.59 -0.65
CA GLY A 105 -5.79 0.40 -1.60
C GLY A 105 -5.19 0.19 -2.99
N LYS A 106 -5.87 0.69 -4.03
CA LYS A 106 -5.27 0.77 -5.37
C LYS A 106 -3.92 1.46 -5.23
N LYS A 107 -2.81 0.74 -5.46
CA LYS A 107 -1.53 1.39 -5.74
C LYS A 107 -1.86 2.34 -6.89
N GLN A 108 -1.67 3.65 -6.68
CA GLN A 108 -1.60 4.55 -7.82
C GLN A 108 -0.50 3.94 -8.68
N GLU A 109 -0.88 3.43 -9.86
CA GLU A 109 0.08 2.86 -10.78
C GLU A 109 1.16 3.93 -10.93
N GLN A 110 2.35 3.68 -10.36
CA GLN A 110 3.53 4.29 -10.92
C GLN A 110 3.59 3.68 -12.30
N ASP A 111 3.11 4.47 -13.25
CA ASP A 111 3.05 4.20 -14.66
C ASP A 111 4.48 3.83 -15.10
N SER A 112 4.80 2.54 -14.99
CA SER A 112 6.05 1.94 -15.43
C SER A 112 5.93 1.65 -16.93
N SER A 113 5.32 2.58 -17.65
CA SER A 113 5.34 2.69 -19.10
C SER A 113 6.31 3.80 -19.52
N VAL A 114 7.47 3.91 -18.85
CA VAL A 114 8.63 4.53 -19.51
C VAL A 114 9.09 3.56 -20.59
N LYS A 115 8.45 3.64 -21.77
CA LYS A 115 8.99 3.10 -23.00
C LYS A 115 10.40 3.68 -23.14
N MET A 116 11.40 2.82 -23.04
CA MET A 116 12.76 3.13 -23.47
C MET A 116 12.68 3.52 -24.96
N VAL A 117 12.55 4.81 -25.23
CA VAL A 117 12.82 5.36 -26.56
C VAL A 117 14.29 5.73 -26.54
N SER A 118 15.06 4.98 -27.32
CA SER A 118 16.47 5.25 -27.54
C SER A 118 16.65 6.71 -27.99
N ARG A 119 17.62 7.33 -27.32
CA ARG A 119 18.07 8.70 -27.42
C ARG A 119 18.31 9.11 -28.88
N SER A 120 17.65 10.17 -29.34
CA SER A 120 18.22 11.07 -30.36
C SER A 120 18.25 12.48 -29.77
N GLU A 121 19.44 13.08 -29.80
CA GLU A 121 19.82 14.32 -29.08
C GLU A 121 19.21 15.62 -29.64
N ARG A 122 18.06 15.57 -30.31
CA ARG A 122 17.45 16.76 -30.95
C ARG A 122 16.39 17.50 -30.14
N SER A 123 15.98 16.98 -28.98
CA SER A 123 14.79 17.49 -28.25
C SER A 123 15.07 18.59 -27.19
N TRP A 124 16.33 18.82 -26.80
CA TRP A 124 16.65 19.82 -25.78
C TRP A 124 16.43 21.27 -26.24
N SER A 125 16.69 21.55 -27.52
CA SER A 125 16.48 22.88 -28.11
C SER A 125 15.00 23.22 -28.29
N GLU A 126 14.15 22.24 -28.61
CA GLU A 126 12.71 22.46 -28.82
C GLU A 126 11.95 22.62 -27.50
N ARG A 127 12.36 21.89 -26.45
CA ARG A 127 11.76 22.01 -25.11
C ARG A 127 12.03 23.38 -24.47
N ASN A 128 13.24 23.90 -24.62
CA ASN A 128 13.56 25.23 -24.11
C ASN A 128 12.80 26.32 -24.88
N ARG A 129 12.63 26.18 -26.19
CA ARG A 129 11.84 27.13 -26.99
C ARG A 129 10.38 27.18 -26.58
N TYR A 130 9.77 26.03 -26.27
CA TYR A 130 8.37 25.96 -25.83
C TYR A 130 8.17 26.54 -24.43
N LEU A 131 9.13 26.36 -23.54
CA LEU A 131 9.11 26.96 -22.20
C LEU A 131 9.35 28.47 -22.26
N GLU A 132 10.20 28.95 -23.16
CA GLU A 132 10.49 30.37 -23.35
C GLU A 132 9.34 31.10 -24.07
N GLU A 133 8.75 30.52 -25.12
CA GLU A 133 7.55 31.05 -25.79
C GLU A 133 6.34 31.11 -24.82
N SER A 134 6.15 30.11 -23.95
CA SER A 134 5.06 30.11 -22.96
C SER A 134 5.29 31.03 -21.76
N TYR A 135 6.54 31.42 -21.46
CA TYR A 135 6.85 32.35 -20.37
C TYR A 135 6.72 33.82 -20.81
N MET A 136 6.91 34.10 -22.10
CA MET A 136 6.73 35.43 -22.69
C MET A 136 5.25 35.79 -22.89
N ASP A 137 4.39 34.83 -23.27
CA ASP A 137 2.93 35.04 -23.43
C ASP A 137 2.21 35.33 -22.10
N ALA A 138 2.77 34.91 -20.95
CA ALA A 138 2.18 35.14 -19.64
C ALA A 138 2.29 36.60 -19.15
N PHE A 139 3.02 37.45 -19.87
CA PHE A 139 3.21 38.87 -19.58
C PHE A 139 2.78 39.82 -20.71
N GLU A 140 2.12 39.32 -21.76
CA GLU A 140 1.53 40.14 -22.85
C GLU A 140 0.00 40.30 -22.72
N GLY A 141 -0.48 40.43 -21.48
CA GLY A 141 -1.84 40.90 -21.20
C GLY A 141 -1.85 42.42 -21.03
N ASP A 142 -2.57 43.11 -21.91
CA ASP A 142 -2.79 44.57 -22.03
C ASP A 142 -2.54 45.43 -20.78
N SER A 143 -1.88 46.57 -20.99
CA SER A 143 -1.54 47.59 -19.99
C SER A 143 -2.73 48.32 -19.34
N ASP A 144 -3.97 47.99 -19.73
CA ASP A 144 -5.14 48.84 -19.47
C ASP A 144 -6.19 48.18 -18.55
N ALA A 145 -5.86 47.08 -17.85
CA ALA A 145 -6.74 46.45 -16.86
C ALA A 145 -6.81 47.21 -15.51
N TYR A 146 -6.93 48.53 -15.56
CA TYR A 146 -7.25 49.39 -14.43
C TYR A 146 -8.75 49.72 -14.44
N TRP A 147 -9.42 49.46 -13.30
CA TRP A 147 -10.81 49.84 -12.96
C TRP A 147 -11.96 48.99 -13.52
N ASN A 148 -12.59 48.20 -12.63
CA ASN A 148 -14.02 48.26 -12.32
C ASN A 148 -14.34 47.27 -11.18
N ILE A 149 -14.02 47.69 -9.95
CA ILE A 149 -14.64 47.12 -8.76
C ILE A 149 -15.85 48.04 -8.51
N ASP A 150 -17.05 47.53 -8.79
CA ASP A 150 -18.33 48.11 -8.35
C ASP A 150 -18.78 47.36 -7.09
#